data_AF-A0ABD0BJN1-F1
#
_entry.id   AF-A0ABD0BJN1-F1
#
_cell.length_a   1.000
_cell.length_b   1.000
_cell.length_c   1.000
_cell.angle_alpha   90.00
_cell.angle_beta   90.00
_cell.angle_gamma   90.00
#
_symmetry.space_group_name_H-M   'P 1'
#
loop_
_entity.id
_entity.type
_entity.pdbx_description
1 polymer ?
#
loop_
_entity_poly.entity_id
_entity_poly.type
_entity_poly.pdbx_seq_one_letter_code
_entity_poly.pdbx_strand_id
1 'polypeptide(L)'
;MVDSRFYERSPMRRLITLMMVVVVCVGLVVSPRVPSAGAAECKGEISNVQWQNNNHIENGKFVGSYGEGADVQFSWKVDPGADEGDEFTLKVPDELTRLGKSDLTLYSPDGTQEVAKGTWNESAKTWTFRLTDYAKTHGDISGTAFFTVQWDRSKVTANTEYSLLFSGVSWKRVSRWKDS
;
A
#
# COMPACT_ATOMS: atom_id res chain seq x y z
N MET A 1 -31.70 77.32 -41.17
CA MET A 1 -30.38 77.99 -41.06
C MET A 1 -29.54 77.18 -40.06
N VAL A 2 -28.48 76.50 -40.54
CA VAL A 2 -27.11 76.34 -39.96
C VAL A 2 -26.97 76.62 -38.43
N ASP A 3 -26.29 75.88 -37.54
CA ASP A 3 -25.36 74.73 -37.54
C ASP A 3 -24.97 74.37 -36.07
N SER A 4 -24.65 73.09 -35.83
CA SER A 4 -23.76 72.43 -34.86
C SER A 4 -23.43 72.98 -33.45
N ARG A 5 -23.39 72.10 -32.42
CA ARG A 5 -22.17 71.33 -32.03
C ARG A 5 -22.35 70.42 -30.80
N PHE A 6 -21.65 69.29 -30.90
CA PHE A 6 -21.32 68.27 -29.90
C PHE A 6 -20.63 68.80 -28.62
N TYR A 7 -20.94 68.21 -27.45
CA TYR A 7 -19.91 67.80 -26.47
C TYR A 7 -20.40 66.68 -25.52
N GLU A 8 -19.86 65.48 -25.76
CA GLU A 8 -19.34 64.45 -24.83
C GLU A 8 -20.00 64.19 -23.46
N ARG A 9 -20.67 63.02 -23.34
CA ARG A 9 -20.74 62.26 -22.08
C ARG A 9 -19.70 61.14 -22.09
N SER A 10 -18.66 61.37 -21.29
CA SER A 10 -17.43 60.58 -21.15
C SER A 10 -17.61 59.05 -21.08
N PRO A 11 -16.94 58.28 -21.96
CA PRO A 11 -16.88 56.82 -21.91
C PRO A 11 -15.96 56.27 -20.80
N MET A 12 -15.22 57.12 -20.07
CA MET A 12 -14.21 56.68 -19.10
C MET A 12 -14.77 56.02 -17.84
N ARG A 13 -16.01 56.34 -17.44
CA ARG A 13 -16.59 55.79 -16.19
C ARG A 13 -17.00 54.32 -16.32
N ARG A 14 -17.26 53.84 -17.55
CA ARG A 14 -17.60 52.43 -17.82
C ARG A 14 -16.36 51.54 -18.01
N LEU A 15 -15.24 52.12 -18.44
CA LEU A 15 -13.98 51.39 -18.63
C LEU A 15 -13.29 51.02 -17.31
N ILE A 16 -13.37 51.90 -16.29
CA ILE A 16 -12.71 51.67 -15.00
C ILE A 16 -13.37 50.52 -14.22
N THR A 17 -14.69 50.37 -14.29
CA THR A 17 -15.41 49.29 -13.60
C THR A 17 -15.19 47.91 -14.25
N LEU A 18 -15.02 47.87 -15.58
CA LEU A 18 -14.72 46.62 -16.30
C LEU A 18 -13.28 46.15 -16.09
N MET A 19 -12.31 47.06 -15.93
CA MET A 19 -10.91 46.67 -15.71
C MET A 19 -10.65 46.06 -14.32
N MET A 20 -11.39 46.46 -13.27
CA MET A 20 -11.22 45.84 -11.94
C MET A 20 -11.76 44.41 -11.84
N VAL A 21 -12.71 44.01 -12.69
CA VAL A 21 -13.25 42.64 -12.70
C VAL A 21 -12.30 41.67 -13.41
N VAL A 22 -11.54 42.13 -14.40
CA VAL A 22 -10.62 41.26 -15.17
C VAL A 22 -9.33 40.95 -14.40
N VAL A 23 -8.82 41.86 -13.57
CA VAL A 23 -7.55 41.65 -12.83
C VAL A 23 -7.69 40.66 -11.66
N VAL A 24 -8.90 40.47 -11.12
CA VAL A 24 -9.14 39.49 -10.04
C VAL A 24 -9.19 38.04 -10.55
N CYS A 25 -9.37 37.81 -11.85
CA CYS A 25 -9.46 36.45 -12.41
C CYS A 25 -8.12 35.84 -12.84
N VAL A 26 -7.01 36.61 -12.90
CA VAL A 26 -5.72 36.10 -13.42
C VAL A 26 -4.72 35.74 -12.31
N GLY A 27 -5.01 36.11 -11.05
CA GLY A 27 -4.06 35.98 -9.93
C GLY A 27 -4.13 34.71 -9.07
N LEU A 28 -4.94 33.71 -9.42
CA LEU A 28 -5.32 32.66 -8.46
C LEU A 28 -5.19 31.22 -8.98
N VAL A 29 -4.14 30.87 -9.72
CA VAL A 29 -3.83 29.43 -9.95
C VAL A 29 -2.35 29.16 -10.26
N VAL A 30 -1.44 29.70 -9.46
CA VAL A 30 -0.13 29.05 -9.27
C VAL A 30 -0.14 28.43 -7.89
N SER A 31 -0.92 27.36 -7.75
CA SER A 31 -0.74 26.45 -6.63
C SER A 31 0.69 25.92 -6.75
N PRO A 32 1.56 26.04 -5.72
CA PRO A 32 2.78 25.26 -5.70
C PRO A 32 2.33 23.81 -5.89
N ARG A 33 2.87 23.15 -6.92
CA ARG A 33 2.75 21.70 -7.05
C ARG A 33 3.42 21.15 -5.81
N VAL A 34 2.63 20.89 -4.77
CA VAL A 34 3.02 19.98 -3.71
C VAL A 34 3.44 18.73 -4.49
N PRO A 35 4.71 18.29 -4.41
CA PRO A 35 5.02 16.96 -4.90
C PRO A 35 4.07 16.06 -4.12
N SER A 36 3.03 15.58 -4.80
CA SER A 36 2.24 14.48 -4.31
C SER A 36 3.28 13.39 -4.16
N ALA A 37 3.69 13.12 -2.92
CA ALA A 37 4.45 11.93 -2.60
C ALA A 37 3.71 10.80 -3.32
N GLY A 38 4.33 10.27 -4.37
CA GLY A 38 3.71 9.24 -5.18
C GLY A 38 3.35 8.14 -4.22
N ALA A 39 2.06 7.85 -4.08
CA ALA A 39 1.65 6.64 -3.41
C ALA A 39 2.37 5.52 -4.17
N ALA A 40 3.33 4.86 -3.52
CA ALA A 40 4.05 3.75 -4.11
C ALA A 40 3.01 2.75 -4.61
N GLU A 41 3.06 2.42 -5.89
CA GLU A 41 2.20 1.39 -6.46
C GLU A 41 2.57 0.08 -5.77
N CYS A 42 1.62 -0.59 -5.11
CA CYS A 42 1.88 -1.91 -4.52
C CYS A 42 2.12 -2.89 -5.67
N LYS A 43 3.38 -3.21 -5.95
CA LYS A 43 3.78 -4.15 -7.00
C LYS A 43 3.78 -5.60 -6.54
N GLY A 44 3.32 -5.86 -5.32
CA GLY A 44 3.19 -7.21 -4.76
C GLY A 44 1.83 -7.42 -4.07
N GLU A 45 1.32 -8.63 -4.17
CA GLU A 45 0.07 -9.09 -3.56
C GLU A 45 0.33 -10.29 -2.67
N ILE A 46 -0.38 -10.35 -1.54
CA ILE A 46 -0.45 -11.53 -0.67
C ILE A 46 -1.88 -12.04 -0.65
N SER A 47 -2.03 -13.35 -0.81
CA SER A 47 -3.32 -14.02 -0.86
C SER A 47 -3.26 -15.39 -0.20
N ASN A 48 -4.42 -16.04 -0.07
CA ASN A 48 -4.53 -17.43 0.37
C ASN A 48 -3.83 -17.72 1.73
N VAL A 49 -3.90 -16.74 2.65
CA VAL A 49 -3.31 -16.86 3.98
C VAL A 49 -4.10 -17.89 4.79
N GLN A 50 -3.43 -18.94 5.24
CA GLN A 50 -4.04 -20.04 5.96
C GLN A 50 -3.03 -20.74 6.89
N TRP A 51 -3.53 -21.53 7.81
CA TRP A 51 -2.69 -22.42 8.61
C TRP A 51 -2.15 -23.56 7.75
N GLN A 52 -0.86 -23.88 7.88
CA GLN A 52 -0.41 -25.21 7.48
C GLN A 52 -0.93 -26.23 8.48
N ASN A 53 -1.45 -27.34 7.96
CA ASN A 53 -1.95 -28.39 8.80
C ASN A 53 -0.78 -29.01 9.59
N ASN A 54 -0.77 -28.78 10.90
CA ASN A 54 0.22 -29.32 11.82
C ASN A 54 -0.46 -29.73 13.14
N ASN A 55 0.32 -30.21 14.10
CA ASN A 55 -0.22 -30.79 15.36
C ASN A 55 -0.92 -29.77 16.27
N HIS A 56 -0.87 -28.48 15.97
CA HIS A 56 -1.47 -27.41 16.77
C HIS A 56 -2.63 -26.71 16.06
N ILE A 57 -3.12 -27.28 14.96
CA ILE A 57 -4.29 -26.79 14.23
C ILE A 57 -5.42 -27.80 14.33
N GLU A 58 -6.52 -27.39 14.96
CA GLU A 58 -7.74 -28.19 15.09
C GLU A 58 -8.93 -27.45 14.48
N ASN A 59 -9.62 -28.08 13.53
CA ASN A 59 -10.78 -27.49 12.85
C ASN A 59 -10.51 -26.09 12.28
N GLY A 60 -9.29 -25.85 11.76
CA GLY A 60 -8.86 -24.56 11.23
C GLY A 60 -8.54 -23.49 12.29
N LYS A 61 -8.46 -23.88 13.57
CA LYS A 61 -8.11 -22.99 14.69
C LYS A 61 -6.74 -23.37 15.24
N PHE A 62 -5.96 -22.35 15.59
CA PHE A 62 -4.73 -22.55 16.33
C PHE A 62 -5.05 -22.87 17.79
N VAL A 63 -4.71 -24.08 18.25
CA VAL A 63 -4.95 -24.58 19.61
C VAL A 63 -3.65 -24.82 20.39
N GLY A 64 -2.51 -24.39 19.84
CA GLY A 64 -1.21 -24.52 20.49
C GLY A 64 -1.19 -23.82 21.84
N SER A 65 -0.55 -24.49 22.80
CA SER A 65 -0.21 -23.94 24.10
C SER A 65 0.95 -22.95 23.98
N TYR A 66 1.31 -22.34 25.11
CA TYR A 66 2.39 -21.38 25.10
C TYR A 66 3.74 -21.98 24.65
N GLY A 67 4.43 -21.28 23.75
CA GLY A 67 5.72 -21.69 23.20
C GLY A 67 5.59 -22.72 22.08
N GLU A 68 4.36 -23.20 21.81
CA GLU A 68 4.05 -24.00 20.63
C GLU A 68 3.77 -23.09 19.45
N GLY A 69 4.31 -23.47 18.30
CA GLY A 69 4.20 -22.70 17.06
C GLY A 69 3.15 -23.27 16.13
N ALA A 70 2.53 -22.39 15.34
CA ALA A 70 1.78 -22.77 14.16
C ALA A 70 2.34 -22.09 12.92
N ASP A 71 2.39 -22.82 11.82
CA ASP A 71 2.89 -22.28 10.56
C ASP A 71 1.74 -21.62 9.80
N VAL A 72 1.96 -20.37 9.39
CA VAL A 72 1.07 -19.62 8.52
C VAL A 72 1.65 -19.70 7.12
N GLN A 73 0.92 -20.32 6.20
CA GLN A 73 1.22 -20.32 4.78
C GLN A 73 0.47 -19.19 4.09
N PHE A 74 1.13 -18.58 3.11
CA PHE A 74 0.52 -17.58 2.24
C PHE A 74 1.05 -17.73 0.81
N SER A 75 0.22 -17.31 -0.14
CA SER A 75 0.60 -17.11 -1.53
C SER A 75 1.02 -15.66 -1.73
N TRP A 76 1.99 -15.43 -2.60
CA TRP A 76 2.42 -14.11 -2.99
C TRP A 76 2.55 -14.01 -4.50
N LYS A 77 2.35 -12.81 -5.03
CA LYS A 77 2.53 -12.47 -6.44
C LYS A 77 3.21 -11.12 -6.55
N VAL A 78 4.07 -10.96 -7.55
CA VAL A 78 4.70 -9.70 -7.94
C VAL A 78 4.21 -9.35 -9.35
N ASP A 79 3.64 -8.16 -9.49
CA ASP A 79 3.08 -7.67 -10.75
C ASP A 79 4.17 -7.40 -11.79
N PRO A 80 3.83 -7.44 -13.09
CA PRO A 80 4.75 -7.01 -14.13
C PRO A 80 5.10 -5.52 -13.97
N GLY A 81 6.37 -5.17 -14.20
CA GLY A 81 6.87 -3.80 -14.06
C GLY A 81 7.11 -3.38 -12.61
N ALA A 82 7.33 -4.35 -11.72
CA ALA A 82 7.94 -4.11 -10.43
C ALA A 82 9.44 -3.80 -10.57
N ASP A 83 9.96 -2.88 -9.77
CA ASP A 83 11.36 -2.53 -9.73
C ASP A 83 12.04 -3.07 -8.46
N GLU A 84 13.37 -3.12 -8.50
CA GLU A 84 14.16 -3.43 -7.31
C GLU A 84 13.87 -2.40 -6.20
N GLY A 85 13.62 -2.91 -4.99
CA GLY A 85 13.37 -2.07 -3.83
C GLY A 85 11.90 -1.68 -3.62
N ASP A 86 10.99 -2.03 -4.53
CA ASP A 86 9.56 -1.96 -4.26
C ASP A 86 9.18 -2.88 -3.08
N GLU A 87 8.12 -2.52 -2.37
CA GLU A 87 7.74 -3.19 -1.14
C GLU A 87 6.26 -3.58 -1.12
N PHE A 88 5.98 -4.69 -0.44
CA PHE A 88 4.64 -5.09 -0.04
C PHE A 88 4.67 -5.70 1.35
N THR A 89 3.52 -5.73 2.04
CA THR A 89 3.49 -6.11 3.46
C THR A 89 2.43 -7.14 3.83
N LEU A 90 2.71 -7.88 4.89
CA LEU A 90 1.79 -8.78 5.58
C LEU A 90 1.72 -8.40 7.05
N LYS A 91 0.58 -7.86 7.47
CA LYS A 91 0.25 -7.62 8.87
C LYS A 91 -0.32 -8.89 9.50
N VAL A 92 0.30 -9.26 10.62
CA VAL A 92 -0.10 -10.37 11.49
C VAL A 92 -1.03 -9.81 12.58
N PRO A 93 -2.08 -10.55 12.99
CA PRO A 93 -2.95 -10.17 14.10
C PRO A 93 -2.19 -9.86 15.39
N ASP A 94 -2.73 -8.95 16.20
CA ASP A 94 -2.05 -8.50 17.44
C ASP A 94 -1.92 -9.62 18.47
N GLU A 95 -2.81 -10.62 18.41
CA GLU A 95 -2.83 -11.81 19.25
C GLU A 95 -1.64 -12.75 19.00
N LEU A 96 -0.94 -12.58 17.89
CA LEU A 96 0.15 -13.44 17.47
C LEU A 96 1.48 -12.67 17.42
N THR A 97 2.58 -13.37 17.62
CA THR A 97 3.93 -12.88 17.31
C THR A 97 4.71 -13.96 16.55
N ARG A 98 5.74 -13.56 15.81
CA ARG A 98 6.59 -14.51 15.10
C ARG A 98 7.31 -15.42 16.11
N LEU A 99 7.42 -16.69 15.77
CA LEU A 99 8.27 -17.63 16.48
C LEU A 99 9.59 -17.77 15.70
N GLY A 100 10.68 -17.31 16.29
CA GLY A 100 12.00 -17.25 15.64
C GLY A 100 12.45 -15.82 15.34
N LYS A 101 13.71 -15.68 14.94
CA LYS A 101 14.35 -14.37 14.67
C LYS A 101 14.83 -14.20 13.24
N SER A 102 14.76 -15.25 12.43
CA SER A 102 15.19 -15.20 11.04
C SER A 102 14.25 -14.34 10.20
N ASP A 103 14.84 -13.61 9.27
CA ASP A 103 14.13 -12.94 8.20
C ASP A 103 13.59 -13.97 7.19
N LEU A 104 12.59 -13.58 6.40
CA LEU A 104 11.91 -14.47 5.47
C LEU A 104 12.24 -14.09 4.03
N THR A 105 12.96 -14.95 3.31
CA THR A 105 13.23 -14.75 1.88
C THR A 105 12.18 -15.44 1.03
N LEU A 106 11.65 -14.73 0.03
CA LEU A 106 10.78 -15.29 -1.00
C LEU A 106 11.63 -15.70 -2.20
N TYR A 107 11.42 -16.91 -2.70
CA TYR A 107 12.21 -17.49 -3.79
C TYR A 107 11.40 -17.63 -5.08
N SER A 108 12.08 -17.70 -6.22
CA SER A 108 11.47 -18.00 -7.51
C SER A 108 10.75 -19.37 -7.48
N PRO A 109 9.82 -19.66 -8.40
CA PRO A 109 9.09 -20.93 -8.41
C PRO A 109 9.98 -22.18 -8.45
N ASP A 110 11.15 -22.08 -9.07
CA ASP A 110 12.20 -23.11 -9.12
C ASP A 110 13.09 -23.14 -7.87
N GLY A 111 12.94 -22.18 -6.95
CA GLY A 111 13.60 -22.12 -5.65
C GLY A 111 15.04 -21.62 -5.68
N THR A 112 15.56 -21.17 -6.83
CA THR A 112 17.00 -20.86 -6.97
C THR A 112 17.33 -19.37 -6.81
N GLN A 113 16.39 -18.47 -7.07
CA GLN A 113 16.63 -17.02 -7.05
C GLN A 113 15.83 -16.34 -5.94
N GLU A 114 16.42 -15.36 -5.26
CA GLU A 114 15.73 -14.53 -4.27
C GLU A 114 14.89 -13.48 -4.98
N VAL A 115 13.58 -13.48 -4.75
CA VAL A 115 12.62 -12.52 -5.34
C VAL A 115 12.38 -11.33 -4.41
N ALA A 116 12.32 -11.58 -3.10
CA ALA A 116 12.11 -10.53 -2.11
C ALA A 116 12.72 -10.91 -0.75
N LYS A 117 13.15 -9.90 0.00
CA LYS A 117 13.64 -10.04 1.37
C LYS A 117 12.62 -9.48 2.35
N GLY A 118 12.07 -10.35 3.19
CA GLY A 118 11.12 -10.02 4.24
C GLY A 118 11.82 -9.62 5.52
N THR A 119 11.51 -8.44 6.02
CA THR A 119 11.96 -7.95 7.33
C THR A 119 10.78 -7.82 8.28
N TRP A 120 10.98 -8.15 9.55
CA TRP A 120 9.92 -8.11 10.55
C TRP A 120 9.98 -6.85 11.42
N ASN A 121 8.86 -6.15 11.51
CA ASN A 121 8.66 -5.08 12.48
C ASN A 121 7.86 -5.59 13.69
N GLU A 122 8.53 -5.77 14.83
CA GLU A 122 7.91 -6.28 16.06
C GLU A 122 6.81 -5.36 16.60
N SER A 123 7.00 -4.03 16.51
CA SER A 123 6.03 -3.06 17.04
C SER A 123 4.77 -2.98 16.19
N ALA A 124 4.91 -3.11 14.87
CA ALA A 124 3.79 -3.07 13.93
C ALA A 124 3.21 -4.46 13.62
N LYS A 125 3.83 -5.54 14.12
CA LYS A 125 3.53 -6.94 13.79
C LYS A 125 3.36 -7.16 12.28
N THR A 126 4.30 -6.63 11.51
CA THR A 126 4.19 -6.57 10.05
C THR A 126 5.48 -7.07 9.41
N TRP A 127 5.34 -7.97 8.46
CA TRP A 127 6.40 -8.30 7.51
C TRP A 127 6.41 -7.27 6.37
N THR A 128 7.59 -6.74 6.05
CA THR A 128 7.82 -5.92 4.85
C THR A 128 8.74 -6.68 3.92
N PHE A 129 8.23 -7.03 2.74
CA PHE A 129 8.97 -7.72 1.69
C PHE A 129 9.48 -6.70 0.68
N ARG A 130 10.80 -6.58 0.58
CA ARG A 130 11.47 -5.70 -0.38
C ARG A 130 11.97 -6.51 -1.57
N LEU A 131 11.54 -6.13 -2.77
CA LEU A 131 11.90 -6.81 -4.02
C LEU A 131 13.39 -6.68 -4.33
N THR A 132 13.96 -7.75 -4.89
CA THR A 132 15.33 -7.79 -5.41
C THR A 132 15.36 -7.36 -6.89
N ASP A 133 16.55 -7.32 -7.47
CA ASP A 133 16.78 -7.09 -8.90
C ASP A 133 16.13 -8.16 -9.80
N TYR A 134 15.85 -9.34 -9.25
CA TYR A 134 15.15 -10.41 -9.96
C TYR A 134 13.74 -9.97 -10.41
N ALA A 135 13.01 -9.24 -9.56
CA ALA A 135 11.66 -8.77 -9.89
C ALA A 135 11.62 -7.84 -11.11
N LYS A 136 12.66 -7.03 -11.28
CA LYS A 136 12.81 -6.09 -12.41
C LYS A 136 12.91 -6.80 -13.76
N THR A 137 13.55 -7.97 -13.79
CA THR A 137 13.85 -8.69 -15.04
C THR A 137 12.84 -9.78 -15.36
N HIS A 138 12.12 -10.28 -14.34
CA HIS A 138 11.30 -11.49 -14.44
C HIS A 138 9.85 -11.32 -13.96
N GLY A 139 9.36 -10.08 -13.71
CA GLY A 139 8.05 -9.79 -13.13
C GLY A 139 6.86 -10.60 -13.67
N ASP A 140 5.70 -10.55 -12.98
CA ASP A 140 4.65 -11.60 -13.06
C ASP A 140 5.08 -12.92 -12.42
N ILE A 141 5.77 -12.82 -11.28
CA ILE A 141 6.30 -13.95 -10.51
C ILE A 141 5.34 -14.23 -9.36
N SER A 142 5.12 -15.51 -9.04
CA SER A 142 4.31 -15.91 -7.90
C SER A 142 4.90 -17.11 -7.19
N GLY A 143 4.58 -17.27 -5.92
CA GLY A 143 4.98 -18.44 -5.15
C GLY A 143 4.21 -18.57 -3.85
N THR A 144 4.69 -19.48 -3.01
CA THR A 144 4.18 -19.71 -1.67
C THR A 144 5.32 -19.59 -0.67
N ALA A 145 5.01 -19.06 0.51
CA ALA A 145 5.94 -19.02 1.63
C ALA A 145 5.19 -19.30 2.93
N PHE A 146 5.94 -19.55 3.99
CA PHE A 146 5.38 -19.73 5.32
C PHE A 146 6.30 -19.16 6.38
N PHE A 147 5.71 -18.86 7.53
CA PHE A 147 6.42 -18.47 8.74
C PHE A 147 5.68 -18.99 9.96
N THR A 148 6.43 -19.24 11.03
CA THR A 148 5.87 -19.74 12.28
C THR A 148 5.46 -18.58 13.18
N VAL A 149 4.29 -18.69 13.80
CA VAL A 149 3.76 -17.77 14.81
C VAL A 149 3.47 -18.50 16.10
N GLN A 150 3.40 -17.75 17.19
CA GLN A 150 2.93 -18.20 18.49
C GLN A 150 2.01 -17.13 19.11
N TRP A 151 1.31 -17.48 20.17
CA TRP A 151 0.49 -16.55 20.94
C TRP A 151 1.32 -15.43 21.58
N ASP A 152 0.89 -14.17 21.40
CA ASP A 152 1.41 -13.03 22.13
C ASP A 152 0.74 -12.94 23.51
N ARG A 153 1.48 -13.36 24.53
CA ARG A 153 1.05 -13.35 25.95
C ARG A 153 0.60 -11.99 26.47
N SER A 154 1.08 -10.90 25.89
CA SER A 154 0.69 -9.55 26.32
C SER A 154 -0.68 -9.13 25.79
N LYS A 155 -1.22 -9.89 24.84
CA LYS A 155 -2.46 -9.57 24.11
C LYS A 155 -3.56 -10.61 24.28
N VAL A 156 -3.23 -11.82 24.74
CA VAL A 156 -4.17 -12.92 24.85
C VAL A 156 -4.32 -13.48 26.25
N THR A 157 -5.53 -13.96 26.54
CA THR A 157 -5.92 -14.70 27.73
C THR A 157 -6.12 -16.16 27.38
N ALA A 158 -5.68 -17.06 28.27
CA ALA A 158 -5.86 -18.50 28.09
C ALA A 158 -7.34 -18.88 27.94
N ASN A 159 -7.62 -19.95 27.18
CA ASN A 159 -8.96 -20.49 26.93
C ASN A 159 -9.96 -19.48 26.34
N THR A 160 -9.47 -18.45 25.64
CA THR A 160 -10.29 -17.46 24.94
C THR A 160 -10.13 -17.64 23.44
N GLU A 161 -11.24 -17.60 22.70
CA GLU A 161 -11.20 -17.62 21.24
C GLU A 161 -10.96 -16.22 20.67
N TYR A 162 -10.11 -16.13 19.65
CA TYR A 162 -9.79 -14.88 18.95
C TYR A 162 -10.08 -15.01 17.45
N SER A 163 -10.57 -13.92 16.85
CA SER A 163 -10.75 -13.82 15.40
C SER A 163 -9.47 -13.29 14.76
N LEU A 164 -8.67 -14.20 14.21
CA LEU A 164 -7.36 -13.89 13.65
C LEU A 164 -7.47 -13.40 12.21
N LEU A 165 -7.29 -12.09 12.01
CA LEU A 165 -7.39 -11.43 10.70
C LEU A 165 -6.01 -11.02 10.19
N PHE A 166 -5.47 -11.81 9.27
CA PHE A 166 -4.28 -11.43 8.51
C PHE A 166 -4.68 -10.42 7.45
N SER A 167 -3.86 -9.39 7.27
CA SER A 167 -4.13 -8.36 6.26
C SER A 167 -2.84 -7.95 5.56
N GLY A 168 -2.93 -7.58 4.30
CA GLY A 168 -1.82 -7.07 3.51
C GLY A 168 -2.25 -5.82 2.77
N VAL A 169 -1.30 -4.95 2.48
CA VAL A 169 -1.56 -3.72 1.74
C VAL A 169 -1.60 -4.02 0.24
N SER A 170 -2.79 -4.40 -0.25
CA SER A 170 -3.20 -4.08 -1.61
C SER A 170 -4.07 -2.83 -1.55
N TRP A 171 -3.45 -1.65 -1.65
CA TRP A 171 -4.20 -0.38 -1.74
C TRP A 171 -4.62 -0.14 -3.19
N LYS A 172 -5.91 -0.34 -3.50
CA LYS A 172 -6.51 0.08 -4.77
C LYS A 172 -6.97 1.54 -4.73
N ARG A 173 -6.60 2.32 -5.74
CA ARG A 173 -7.47 3.39 -6.27
C ARG A 173 -7.51 3.30 -7.80
N VAL A 174 -8.66 2.90 -8.33
CA VAL A 174 -8.96 2.93 -9.76
C VAL A 174 -9.62 4.27 -10.10
N SER A 175 -9.00 5.05 -10.99
CA SER A 175 -9.71 5.71 -12.11
C SER A 175 -8.75 6.50 -13.03
N ARG A 176 -8.39 5.84 -14.15
CA ARG A 176 -8.42 6.24 -15.57
C ARG A 176 -8.30 7.74 -15.94
N TRP A 177 -7.29 8.05 -16.77
CA TRP A 177 -7.14 9.29 -17.54
C TRP A 177 -8.16 9.41 -18.68
N LYS A 178 -8.43 10.65 -19.13
CA LYS A 178 -8.72 10.90 -20.53
C LYS A 178 -8.08 12.22 -20.98
N ASP A 179 -7.01 12.10 -21.76
CA ASP A 179 -6.55 13.17 -22.65
C ASP A 179 -7.27 13.03 -24.00
N SER A 180 -8.06 14.03 -24.35
CA SER A 180 -8.29 14.61 -25.68
C SER A 180 -9.35 15.69 -25.58
#